data_AF-A1ZIC3-F1
#
_entry.id   AF-A1ZIC3-F1
#
_cell.length_a   1.000
_cell.length_b   1.000
_cell.length_c   1.000
_cell.angle_alpha   90.00
_cell.angle_beta   90.00
_cell.angle_gamma   90.00
#
_symmetry.space_group_name_H-M   'P 1'
#
loop_
_entity.id
_entity.type
_entity.pdbx_description
1 polymer ?
#
loop_
_entity_poly.entity_id
_entity_poly.type
_entity_poly.pdbx_seq_one_letter_code
_entity_poly.pdbx_strand_id
1 'polypeptide(L)'
;MKKISLSLIVLIIGLNACRAQKGLNYANTKTGVGQIAEDINKAKNNALVIRLKATLADCQAIMKTKADAQKLYEYSESLHKKYANEKMIKAKDGQTDVLVSVLILGNESKSEKDRFARGYIQILDKFTRGIRIYTFRYVRPGSSSGMRYDGLTYVNNKWVFIPKMWRAFW
;
A
#
# COMPACT_ATOMS: atom_id res chain seq x y z
N MET A 1 -55.35 -18.36 7.88
CA MET A 1 -54.20 -18.05 7.00
C MET A 1 -53.13 -17.33 7.80
N LYS A 2 -52.03 -18.01 8.15
CA LYS A 2 -50.91 -17.44 8.93
C LYS A 2 -49.95 -16.73 7.97
N LYS A 3 -49.72 -15.43 8.17
CA LYS A 3 -48.69 -14.67 7.46
C LYS A 3 -47.33 -15.02 8.05
N ILE A 4 -46.46 -15.64 7.26
CA ILE A 4 -45.06 -15.88 7.62
C ILE A 4 -44.30 -14.58 7.35
N SER A 5 -43.75 -14.00 8.42
CA SER A 5 -42.86 -12.84 8.34
C SER A 5 -41.50 -13.29 7.82
N LEU A 6 -41.09 -12.75 6.66
CA LEU A 6 -39.79 -13.05 6.05
C LEU A 6 -38.74 -12.12 6.69
N SER A 7 -37.93 -12.67 7.59
CA SER A 7 -36.83 -11.97 8.24
C SER A 7 -35.79 -11.50 7.22
N LEU A 8 -35.53 -10.19 7.22
CA LEU A 8 -34.47 -9.53 6.47
C LEU A 8 -33.10 -9.96 7.03
N ILE A 9 -32.39 -10.84 6.33
CA ILE A 9 -30.98 -11.14 6.62
C ILE A 9 -30.14 -9.97 6.10
N VAL A 10 -29.75 -9.08 7.01
CA VAL A 10 -28.76 -8.04 6.74
C VAL A 10 -27.38 -8.70 6.70
N LEU A 11 -26.83 -8.79 5.49
CA LEU A 11 -25.50 -9.33 5.23
C LEU A 11 -24.44 -8.29 5.68
N ILE A 12 -23.98 -8.39 6.93
CA ILE A 12 -22.90 -7.57 7.48
C ILE A 12 -21.55 -8.08 6.94
N ILE A 13 -21.09 -7.57 5.79
CA ILE A 13 -19.73 -7.87 5.26
C ILE A 13 -18.75 -6.69 5.46
N GLY A 14 -19.19 -5.55 6.01
CA GLY A 14 -18.37 -4.32 6.02
C GLY A 14 -17.35 -4.10 7.16
N LEU A 15 -17.40 -4.84 8.28
CA LEU A 15 -16.78 -4.35 9.53
C LEU A 15 -15.36 -4.84 9.85
N ASN A 16 -14.84 -5.86 9.16
CA ASN A 16 -13.54 -6.44 9.54
C ASN A 16 -12.33 -5.60 9.09
N ALA A 17 -12.43 -4.86 7.97
CA ALA A 17 -11.31 -4.06 7.46
C ALA A 17 -10.92 -2.90 8.38
N CYS A 18 -11.89 -2.29 9.06
CA CYS A 18 -11.64 -1.18 9.98
C CYS A 18 -10.94 -1.64 11.27
N ARG A 19 -11.09 -2.91 11.66
CA ARG A 19 -10.56 -3.46 12.92
C ARG A 19 -9.06 -3.74 12.85
N ALA A 20 -8.52 -4.12 11.68
CA ALA A 20 -7.12 -4.49 11.51
C ALA A 20 -6.12 -3.32 11.69
N GLN A 21 -6.55 -2.09 11.44
CA GLN A 21 -5.71 -0.88 11.50
C GLN A 21 -6.10 0.11 12.59
N LYS A 22 -7.08 -0.23 13.43
CA LYS A 22 -7.41 0.55 14.62
C LYS A 22 -6.13 0.79 15.44
N GLY A 23 -5.80 2.05 15.69
CA GLY A 23 -4.61 2.48 16.43
C GLY A 23 -3.35 2.77 15.61
N LEU A 24 -3.37 2.66 14.27
CA LEU A 24 -2.31 3.21 13.42
C LEU A 24 -2.58 4.70 13.16
N ASN A 25 -1.83 5.59 13.81
CA ASN A 25 -2.03 7.04 13.74
C ASN A 25 -0.89 7.74 12.97
N TYR A 26 -0.63 7.31 11.74
CA TYR A 26 0.36 7.95 10.87
C TYR A 26 -0.32 9.00 9.99
N ALA A 27 0.19 10.23 10.00
CA ALA A 27 -0.33 11.31 9.16
C ALA A 27 -0.23 10.95 7.66
N ASN A 28 -1.21 11.33 6.83
CA ASN A 28 -1.17 11.19 5.36
C ASN A 28 -0.17 12.18 4.71
N THR A 29 1.11 12.03 5.03
CA THR A 29 2.20 12.91 4.62
C THR A 29 3.48 12.10 4.41
N LYS A 30 4.51 12.72 3.83
CA LYS A 30 5.85 12.11 3.76
C LYS A 30 6.42 11.79 5.14
N THR A 31 6.15 12.63 6.14
CA THR A 31 6.56 12.39 7.53
C THR A 31 5.93 11.13 8.09
N GLY A 32 4.62 10.92 7.87
CA GLY A 32 3.95 9.69 8.30
C GLY A 32 4.49 8.44 7.60
N VAL A 33 4.84 8.54 6.31
CA VAL A 33 5.53 7.43 5.61
C VAL A 33 6.92 7.16 6.18
N GLY A 34 7.66 8.20 6.57
CA GLY A 34 8.93 8.07 7.27
C GLY A 34 8.77 7.28 8.58
N GLN A 35 7.78 7.65 9.40
CA GLN A 35 7.44 6.94 10.63
C GLN A 35 7.06 5.48 10.39
N ILE A 36 6.23 5.20 9.38
CA ILE A 36 5.90 3.82 8.99
C ILE A 36 7.17 3.03 8.64
N ALA A 37 8.06 3.60 7.84
CA ALA A 37 9.31 2.94 7.45
C ALA A 37 10.21 2.69 8.68
N GLU A 38 10.39 3.67 9.55
CA GLU A 38 11.16 3.49 10.79
C GLU A 38 10.57 2.39 11.68
N ASP A 39 9.25 2.37 11.86
CA ASP A 39 8.57 1.36 12.68
C ASP A 39 8.66 -0.03 12.07
N ILE A 40 8.55 -0.15 10.74
CA ILE A 40 8.81 -1.41 10.01
C ILE A 40 10.25 -1.87 10.28
N ASN A 41 11.23 -0.97 10.22
CA ASN A 41 12.64 -1.32 10.40
C ASN A 41 13.00 -1.70 11.84
N LYS A 42 12.37 -1.05 12.83
CA LYS A 42 12.53 -1.35 14.26
C LYS A 42 11.81 -2.63 14.67
N ALA A 43 10.75 -3.01 13.95
CA ALA A 43 10.00 -4.22 14.23
C ALA A 43 10.86 -5.48 14.01
N LYS A 44 10.74 -6.44 14.93
CA LYS A 44 11.43 -7.74 14.82
C LYS A 44 10.74 -8.70 13.85
N ASN A 45 9.59 -8.33 13.30
CA ASN A 45 8.79 -9.12 12.38
C ASN A 45 7.99 -8.21 11.44
N ASN A 46 7.28 -8.81 10.48
CA ASN A 46 6.46 -8.10 9.51
C ASN A 46 5.04 -7.75 10.02
N ALA A 47 4.75 -7.77 11.33
CA ALA A 47 3.37 -7.58 11.82
C ALA A 47 2.74 -6.26 11.35
N LEU A 48 3.51 -5.16 11.32
CA LEU A 48 3.03 -3.88 10.78
C LEU A 48 2.76 -3.99 9.27
N VAL A 49 3.65 -4.60 8.50
CA VAL A 49 3.45 -4.85 7.06
C VAL A 49 2.16 -5.64 6.81
N ILE A 50 1.89 -6.68 7.62
CA ILE A 50 0.65 -7.46 7.52
C ILE A 50 -0.59 -6.63 7.83
N ARG A 51 -0.53 -5.71 8.80
CA ARG A 51 -1.63 -4.79 9.10
C ARG A 51 -1.89 -3.78 7.99
N LEU A 52 -0.90 -3.49 7.14
CA LEU A 52 -1.03 -2.60 5.98
C LEU A 52 -1.62 -3.29 4.74
N LYS A 53 -2.10 -4.53 4.86
CA LYS A 53 -2.71 -5.28 3.76
C LYS A 53 -3.92 -4.55 3.18
N ALA A 54 -3.95 -4.41 1.86
CA ALA A 54 -5.08 -3.83 1.15
C ALA A 54 -6.27 -4.80 1.08
N THR A 55 -7.48 -4.24 1.18
CA THR A 55 -8.74 -4.92 0.86
C THR A 55 -9.09 -4.69 -0.60
N LEU A 56 -10.09 -5.44 -1.10
CA LEU A 56 -10.63 -5.20 -2.45
C LEU A 56 -11.16 -3.77 -2.61
N ALA A 57 -11.82 -3.21 -1.59
CA ALA A 57 -12.32 -1.83 -1.63
C ALA A 57 -11.18 -0.80 -1.72
N ASP A 58 -10.03 -1.08 -1.10
CA ASP A 58 -8.84 -0.23 -1.24
C ASP A 58 -8.29 -0.31 -2.66
N CYS A 59 -8.23 -1.50 -3.24
CA CYS A 59 -7.78 -1.69 -4.62
C CYS A 59 -8.73 -1.03 -5.63
N GLN A 60 -10.03 -1.01 -5.35
CA GLN A 60 -11.03 -0.27 -6.15
C GLN A 60 -10.88 1.24 -6.05
N ALA A 61 -10.42 1.77 -4.91
CA ALA A 61 -10.08 3.18 -4.80
C ALA A 61 -8.81 3.52 -5.60
N ILE A 62 -7.87 2.59 -5.72
CA ILE A 62 -6.59 2.76 -6.41
C ILE A 62 -6.72 2.62 -7.94
N MET A 63 -7.54 1.68 -8.42
CA MET A 63 -7.64 1.30 -9.83
C MET A 63 -8.93 1.80 -10.48
N LYS A 64 -8.85 2.19 -11.76
CA LYS A 64 -10.02 2.71 -12.51
C LYS A 64 -11.09 1.65 -12.74
N THR A 65 -10.69 0.41 -12.97
CA THR A 65 -11.60 -0.68 -13.34
C THR A 65 -11.70 -1.71 -12.22
N LYS A 66 -12.88 -2.33 -12.08
CA LYS A 66 -13.08 -3.43 -11.12
C LYS A 66 -12.18 -4.63 -11.43
N ALA A 67 -11.93 -4.91 -12.71
CA ALA A 67 -11.06 -6.00 -13.14
C ALA A 67 -9.60 -5.77 -12.73
N ASP A 68 -9.07 -4.56 -12.93
CA ASP A 68 -7.70 -4.22 -12.50
C ASP A 68 -7.60 -4.17 -10.97
N ALA A 69 -8.64 -3.68 -10.28
CA ALA A 69 -8.72 -3.73 -8.81
C ALA A 69 -8.67 -5.17 -8.27
N GLN A 70 -9.37 -6.10 -8.92
CA GLN A 70 -9.35 -7.51 -8.54
C GLN A 70 -7.96 -8.13 -8.71
N LYS A 71 -7.28 -7.88 -9.84
CA LYS A 71 -5.90 -8.33 -10.06
C LYS A 71 -4.93 -7.78 -9.01
N LEU A 72 -5.05 -6.49 -8.68
CA LEU A 72 -4.22 -5.87 -7.64
C LEU A 72 -4.49 -6.47 -6.26
N TYR A 73 -5.75 -6.75 -5.94
CA TYR A 73 -6.15 -7.38 -4.68
C TYR A 73 -5.55 -8.79 -4.55
N GLU A 74 -5.68 -9.62 -5.57
CA GLU A 74 -5.10 -10.98 -5.59
C GLU A 74 -3.58 -10.96 -5.45
N TYR A 75 -2.93 -10.02 -6.15
CA TYR A 75 -1.49 -9.79 -6.01
C TYR A 75 -1.12 -9.37 -4.57
N SER A 76 -1.87 -8.44 -3.98
CA SER A 76 -1.69 -8.00 -2.59
C SER A 76 -1.85 -9.16 -1.61
N GLU A 77 -2.89 -10.00 -1.75
CA GLU A 77 -3.12 -11.17 -0.90
C GLU A 77 -1.94 -12.14 -0.97
N SER A 78 -1.51 -12.49 -2.19
CA SER A 78 -0.37 -13.39 -2.40
C SER A 78 0.91 -12.85 -1.78
N LEU A 79 1.17 -11.55 -1.93
CA LEU A 79 2.36 -10.90 -1.40
C LEU A 79 2.35 -10.85 0.14
N HIS A 80 1.23 -10.50 0.77
CA HIS A 80 1.15 -10.46 2.23
C HIS A 80 1.20 -11.85 2.85
N LYS A 81 0.68 -12.88 2.16
CA LYS A 81 0.89 -14.28 2.56
C LYS A 81 2.37 -14.64 2.58
N LYS A 82 3.17 -14.16 1.62
CA LYS A 82 4.62 -14.33 1.64
C LYS A 82 5.26 -13.55 2.80
N TYR A 83 4.92 -12.29 3.01
CA TYR A 83 5.50 -11.51 4.12
C TYR A 83 5.15 -12.06 5.51
N ALA A 84 4.05 -12.79 5.65
CA ALA A 84 3.71 -13.44 6.91
C ALA A 84 4.66 -14.59 7.25
N ASN A 85 5.26 -15.22 6.24
CA ASN A 85 6.04 -16.45 6.37
C ASN A 85 7.52 -16.30 5.95
N GLU A 86 7.88 -15.20 5.30
CA GLU A 86 9.16 -15.01 4.60
C GLU A 86 9.74 -13.58 4.78
N LYS A 87 10.71 -13.24 3.93
CA LYS A 87 11.49 -11.99 3.79
C LYS A 87 10.96 -10.78 4.54
N MET A 88 11.75 -10.32 5.50
CA MET A 88 11.52 -9.06 6.20
C MET A 88 11.72 -7.85 5.30
N ILE A 89 10.83 -6.87 5.44
CA ILE A 89 11.03 -5.51 4.96
C ILE A 89 11.93 -4.80 5.97
N LYS A 90 13.18 -4.51 5.61
CA LYS A 90 14.14 -3.88 6.52
C LYS A 90 15.26 -3.17 5.78
N ALA A 91 15.94 -2.28 6.48
CA ALA A 91 17.19 -1.70 6.07
C ALA A 91 18.28 -2.78 5.94
N LYS A 92 19.28 -2.52 5.08
CA LYS A 92 20.56 -3.23 5.13
C LYS A 92 21.48 -2.58 6.16
N ASP A 93 22.52 -3.30 6.56
CA ASP A 93 23.52 -2.79 7.49
C ASP A 93 24.12 -1.46 7.03
N GLY A 94 24.15 -0.50 7.96
CA GLY A 94 24.59 0.87 7.74
C GLY A 94 23.57 1.80 7.08
N GLN A 95 22.39 1.32 6.67
CA GLN A 95 21.32 2.17 6.14
C GLN A 95 20.44 2.69 7.28
N THR A 96 20.83 3.81 7.88
CA THR A 96 20.17 4.39 9.06
C THR A 96 19.13 5.46 8.72
N ASP A 97 19.20 6.05 7.52
CA ASP A 97 18.36 7.18 7.13
C ASP A 97 17.20 6.72 6.25
N VAL A 98 16.08 7.45 6.31
CA VAL A 98 14.89 7.20 5.48
C VAL A 98 14.66 8.38 4.53
N LEU A 99 14.64 8.09 3.22
CA LEU A 99 14.22 9.06 2.20
C LEU A 99 12.84 8.72 1.68
N VAL A 100 11.95 9.72 1.61
CA VAL A 100 10.57 9.54 1.13
C VAL A 100 10.31 10.35 -0.14
N SER A 101 9.72 9.69 -1.13
CA SER A 101 9.25 10.28 -2.39
C SER A 101 7.77 9.97 -2.61
N VAL A 102 7.09 10.78 -3.40
CA VAL A 102 5.67 10.63 -3.73
C VAL A 102 5.47 10.83 -5.22
N LEU A 103 4.54 10.07 -5.80
CA LEU A 103 4.00 10.26 -7.14
C LEU A 103 2.50 10.54 -7.02
N ILE A 104 2.02 11.61 -7.64
CA ILE A 104 0.59 11.97 -7.67
C ILE A 104 0.02 11.57 -9.03
N LEU A 105 -0.85 10.57 -9.04
CA LEU A 105 -1.29 9.95 -10.28
C LEU A 105 -2.19 10.86 -11.13
N GLY A 106 -1.95 10.90 -12.43
CA GLY A 106 -2.66 11.74 -13.39
C GLY A 106 -2.21 13.20 -13.45
N ASN A 107 -1.27 13.63 -12.62
CA ASN A 107 -0.70 14.99 -12.68
C ASN A 107 0.83 14.95 -12.57
N GLU A 108 1.44 13.86 -13.04
CA GLU A 108 2.87 13.62 -12.94
C GLU A 108 3.65 14.47 -13.94
N SER A 109 4.55 15.29 -13.44
CA SER A 109 5.58 15.94 -14.26
C SER A 109 6.58 14.91 -14.81
N LYS A 110 7.32 15.29 -15.87
CA LYS A 110 8.37 14.44 -16.45
C LYS A 110 9.43 14.04 -15.41
N SER A 111 9.85 14.98 -14.57
CA SER A 111 10.85 14.74 -13.52
C SER A 111 10.36 13.80 -12.41
N GLU A 112 9.05 13.78 -12.12
CA GLU A 112 8.45 12.81 -11.19
C GLU A 112 8.42 11.40 -11.79
N LYS A 113 8.10 11.29 -13.09
CA LYS A 113 8.11 10.00 -13.80
C LYS A 113 9.50 9.36 -13.80
N ASP A 114 10.56 10.16 -14.01
CA ASP A 114 11.95 9.68 -14.04
C ASP A 114 12.44 9.16 -12.67
N ARG A 115 11.85 9.63 -11.56
CA ARG A 115 12.20 9.20 -10.19
C ARG A 115 11.49 7.91 -9.78
N PHE A 116 10.44 7.53 -10.51
CA PHE A 116 9.62 6.37 -10.19
C PHE A 116 10.06 5.10 -10.93
N ALA A 117 9.70 3.95 -10.38
CA ALA A 117 10.02 2.69 -11.05
C ALA A 117 9.26 2.63 -12.38
N ARG A 118 9.96 2.28 -13.47
CA ARG A 118 9.41 2.22 -14.83
C ARG A 118 8.11 1.41 -14.92
N GLY A 119 7.95 0.40 -14.07
CA GLY A 119 6.72 -0.40 -14.00
C GLY A 119 5.46 0.43 -13.69
N TYR A 120 5.53 1.44 -12.82
CA TYR A 120 4.39 2.33 -12.59
C TYR A 120 4.03 3.13 -13.84
N ILE A 121 5.04 3.59 -14.59
CA ILE A 121 4.83 4.37 -15.82
C ILE A 121 4.07 3.57 -16.87
N GLN A 122 4.32 2.26 -16.94
CA GLN A 122 3.67 1.36 -17.90
C GLN A 122 2.21 1.06 -17.58
N ILE A 123 1.73 1.37 -16.37
CA ILE A 123 0.36 1.10 -15.94
C ILE A 123 -0.37 2.36 -15.44
N LEU A 124 0.12 3.56 -15.77
CA LEU A 124 -0.49 4.83 -15.33
C LEU A 124 -1.95 4.96 -15.74
N ASP A 125 -2.29 4.45 -16.92
CA ASP A 125 -3.64 4.45 -17.46
C ASP A 125 -4.62 3.58 -16.66
N LYS A 126 -4.13 2.65 -15.84
CA LYS A 126 -4.94 1.78 -14.97
C LYS A 126 -5.34 2.43 -13.65
N PHE A 127 -4.59 3.43 -13.19
CA PHE A 127 -4.80 4.03 -11.88
C PHE A 127 -5.86 5.13 -11.88
N THR A 128 -6.64 5.20 -10.81
CA THR A 128 -7.50 6.34 -10.51
C THR A 128 -6.62 7.60 -10.35
N ARG A 129 -7.06 8.73 -10.93
CA ARG A 129 -6.36 10.01 -10.83
C ARG A 129 -6.38 10.52 -9.38
N GLY A 130 -5.34 11.27 -9.00
CA GLY A 130 -5.21 11.89 -7.68
C GLY A 130 -4.66 10.98 -6.58
N ILE A 131 -4.48 9.68 -6.86
CA ILE A 131 -3.90 8.73 -5.90
C ILE A 131 -2.42 9.06 -5.69
N ARG A 132 -2.01 9.08 -4.42
CA ARG A 132 -0.61 9.30 -4.03
C ARG A 132 0.07 7.96 -3.77
N ILE A 133 1.07 7.64 -4.56
CA ILE A 133 1.92 6.48 -4.34
C ILE A 133 3.22 6.96 -3.71
N TYR A 134 3.49 6.49 -2.50
CA TYR A 134 4.71 6.80 -1.78
C TYR A 134 5.75 5.70 -1.99
N THR A 135 7.01 6.14 -2.04
CA THR A 135 8.21 5.31 -2.00
C THR A 135 9.03 5.75 -0.80
N PHE A 136 9.59 4.80 -0.06
CA PHE A 136 10.63 5.07 0.93
C PHE A 136 11.91 4.30 0.59
N ARG A 137 13.05 4.82 1.02
CA ARG A 137 14.36 4.17 0.88
C ARG A 137 15.08 4.18 2.21
N TYR A 138 15.62 3.04 2.62
CA TYR A 138 16.67 3.00 3.63
C TYR A 138 18.00 3.29 2.96
N VAL A 139 18.70 4.32 3.41
CA VAL A 139 19.97 4.77 2.82
C VAL A 139 21.02 4.95 3.90
N ARG A 140 22.30 4.94 3.50
CA ARG A 140 23.39 5.37 4.37
C ARG A 140 23.33 6.89 4.55
N PRO A 141 23.82 7.44 5.67
CA PRO A 141 23.92 8.89 5.84
C PRO A 141 24.61 9.56 4.65
N GLY A 142 24.00 10.63 4.13
CA GLY A 142 24.49 11.37 2.96
C GLY A 142 24.30 10.67 1.59
N SER A 143 23.79 9.43 1.54
CA SER A 143 23.52 8.73 0.29
C SER A 143 22.10 8.99 -0.23
N SER A 144 21.94 9.11 -1.55
CA SER A 144 20.63 9.12 -2.22
C SER A 144 20.15 7.73 -2.67
N SER A 145 21.01 6.71 -2.54
CA SER A 145 20.77 5.35 -3.01
C SER A 145 20.80 4.33 -1.86
N GLY A 146 19.93 3.34 -1.96
CA GLY A 146 19.76 2.30 -0.94
C GLY A 146 18.58 1.39 -1.20
N MET A 147 18.13 0.68 -0.16
CA MET A 147 17.05 -0.30 -0.28
C MET A 147 15.72 0.42 -0.48
N ARG A 148 15.08 0.21 -1.64
CA ARG A 148 13.83 0.89 -2.02
C ARG A 148 12.62 0.00 -1.77
N TYR A 149 11.60 0.61 -1.18
CA TYR A 149 10.25 0.07 -1.08
C TYR A 149 9.25 1.10 -1.60
N ASP A 150 8.24 0.64 -2.32
CA ASP A 150 7.23 1.48 -2.95
C ASP A 150 5.84 0.90 -2.73
N GLY A 151 4.80 1.65 -3.09
CA GLY A 151 3.43 1.14 -3.03
C GLY A 151 2.71 1.39 -1.70
N LEU A 152 3.20 2.32 -0.88
CA LEU A 152 2.40 2.88 0.22
C LEU A 152 1.41 3.88 -0.35
N THR A 153 0.13 3.76 0.00
CA THR A 153 -0.92 4.71 -0.39
C THR A 153 -1.93 4.87 0.74
N TYR A 154 -2.51 6.06 0.84
CA TYR A 154 -3.55 6.35 1.83
C TYR A 154 -4.90 6.44 1.11
N VAL A 155 -5.76 5.44 1.33
CA VAL A 155 -7.07 5.30 0.70
C VAL A 155 -8.07 4.80 1.73
N ASN A 156 -9.36 5.10 1.57
CA ASN A 156 -10.41 4.68 2.51
C ASN A 156 -10.06 4.94 3.98
N ASN A 157 -9.47 6.12 4.22
CA ASN A 157 -9.07 6.61 5.55
C ASN A 157 -8.05 5.73 6.29
N LYS A 158 -7.19 5.02 5.56
CA LYS A 158 -6.14 4.18 6.13
C LYS A 158 -4.93 4.02 5.19
N TRP A 159 -3.81 3.58 5.74
CA TRP A 159 -2.61 3.25 4.96
C TRP A 159 -2.68 1.83 4.42
N VAL A 160 -2.36 1.63 3.14
CA VAL A 160 -2.15 0.30 2.57
C VAL A 160 -0.80 0.22 1.89
N PHE A 161 -0.18 -0.96 1.93
CA PHE A 161 1.13 -1.21 1.35
C PHE A 161 1.03 -2.34 0.35
N ILE A 162 1.14 -2.03 -0.94
CA ILE A 162 1.18 -3.03 -2.01
C ILE A 162 2.49 -2.86 -2.80
N PRO A 163 3.61 -3.44 -2.33
CA PRO A 163 4.89 -3.35 -3.00
C PRO A 163 4.84 -3.67 -4.47
N LYS A 164 5.40 -2.80 -5.30
CA LYS A 164 5.53 -3.01 -6.74
C LYS A 164 4.20 -3.34 -7.42
N MET A 165 3.14 -2.56 -7.13
CA MET A 165 1.76 -2.76 -7.65
C MET A 165 1.69 -3.14 -9.13
N TRP A 166 2.58 -2.58 -9.96
CA TRP A 166 2.63 -2.87 -11.39
C TRP A 166 2.86 -4.35 -11.75
N ARG A 167 3.42 -5.15 -10.82
CA ARG A 167 3.61 -6.59 -11.01
C ARG A 167 2.30 -7.40 -11.01
N ALA A 168 1.18 -6.81 -10.61
CA ALA A 168 -0.13 -7.45 -10.76
C ALA A 168 -0.59 -7.59 -12.23
N PHE A 169 0.13 -6.94 -13.17
CA PHE A 169 -0.25 -6.86 -14.58
C PHE A 169 0.83 -7.42 -15.52
N TRP A 170 1.80 -8.15 -14.98
CA TRP A 170 2.89 -8.79 -15.71
C TRP A 170 2.75 -10.31 -15.68
#